data_AF-A0A6L4ZJH1-F1
#
_entry.id   AF-A0A6L4ZJH1-F1
#
_cell.length_a   1.000
_cell.length_b   1.000
_cell.length_c   1.000
_cell.angle_alpha   90.00
_cell.angle_beta   90.00
_cell.angle_gamma   90.00
#
_symmetry.space_group_name_H-M   'P 1'
#
loop_
_entity.id
_entity.type
_entity.pdbx_description
1 polymer ?
#
loop_
_entity_poly.entity_id
_entity_poly.type
_entity_poly.pdbx_seq_one_letter_code
_entity_poly.pdbx_strand_id
1 'polypeptide(L)'
;MLSSDQLQERINQLAVRLHVPPDSYLLGRIEFDDPEKLKLCIDGLTLAFISYCYHKHPRGENVYEVMEELEKYPEDSTEAKRLEERAETAAALEIPFIVKFNGILEDYYCIRKELELFVMDLEDLPN
;
A
#
# COMPACT_ATOMS: atom_id res chain seq x y z
N MET A 1 19.50 -0.10 10.69
CA MET A 1 19.02 -1.49 10.71
C MET A 1 18.20 -1.67 11.97
N LEU A 2 16.93 -2.03 11.80
CA LEU A 2 16.04 -2.34 12.92
C LEU A 2 16.46 -3.66 13.58
N SER A 3 16.20 -3.84 14.87
CA SER A 3 16.30 -5.17 15.47
C SER A 3 15.20 -6.09 14.93
N SER A 4 15.40 -7.41 14.99
CA SER A 4 14.39 -8.39 14.57
C SER A 4 13.04 -8.18 15.28
N ASP A 5 13.05 -7.85 16.58
CA ASP A 5 11.82 -7.56 17.33
C ASP A 5 11.13 -6.29 16.84
N GLN A 6 11.89 -5.23 16.54
CA GLN A 6 11.34 -4.00 15.98
C GLN A 6 10.76 -4.22 14.59
N LEU A 7 11.43 -5.03 13.76
CA LEU A 7 10.97 -5.34 12.42
C LEU A 7 9.73 -6.24 12.45
N GLN A 8 9.67 -7.25 13.33
CA GLN A 8 8.48 -8.07 13.58
C GLN A 8 7.28 -7.21 13.98
N GLU A 9 7.46 -6.28 14.91
CA GLU A 9 6.38 -5.40 15.34
C GLU A 9 5.86 -4.52 14.19
N ARG A 10 6.76 -3.96 13.37
CA ARG A 10 6.36 -3.20 12.19
C ARG A 10 5.63 -4.05 11.14
N ILE A 11 6.07 -5.28 10.93
CA ILE A 11 5.41 -6.25 10.04
C ILE A 11 3.98 -6.51 10.54
N ASN A 12 3.82 -6.79 11.83
CA ASN A 12 2.51 -7.02 12.44
C ASN A 12 1.59 -5.80 12.27
N GLN A 13 2.10 -4.60 12.57
CA GLN A 13 1.35 -3.35 12.43
C GLN A 13 0.91 -3.10 10.97
N LEU A 14 1.81 -3.34 10.01
CA LEU A 14 1.48 -3.23 8.59
C LEU A 14 0.43 -4.28 8.19
N ALA A 15 0.59 -5.52 8.61
CA ALA A 15 -0.34 -6.60 8.27
C ALA A 15 -1.77 -6.29 8.80
N VAL A 16 -1.88 -5.78 10.03
CA VAL A 16 -3.15 -5.30 10.59
C VAL A 16 -3.73 -4.15 9.76
N ARG A 17 -2.91 -3.17 9.36
CA ARG A 17 -3.35 -2.05 8.49
C ARG A 17 -3.77 -2.49 7.09
N LEU A 18 -3.21 -3.59 6.60
CA LEU A 18 -3.60 -4.25 5.35
C LEU A 18 -4.82 -5.15 5.50
N HIS A 19 -5.38 -5.28 6.71
CA HIS A 19 -6.53 -6.11 7.03
C HIS A 19 -6.29 -7.59 6.68
N VAL A 20 -5.07 -8.09 6.93
CA VAL A 20 -4.81 -9.53 6.76
C VAL A 20 -5.68 -10.35 7.73
N PRO A 21 -6.07 -11.59 7.37
CA PRO A 21 -6.80 -12.46 8.26
C PRO A 21 -6.07 -12.71 9.60
N PRO A 22 -6.79 -12.87 10.74
CA PRO A 22 -6.17 -13.11 12.04
C PRO A 22 -5.31 -14.39 12.13
N ASP A 23 -5.57 -15.36 11.26
CA ASP A 23 -4.84 -16.63 11.13
C ASP A 23 -3.73 -16.56 10.06
N SER A 24 -3.46 -15.38 9.50
CA SER A 24 -2.37 -15.17 8.56
C SER A 24 -1.02 -15.42 9.21
N TYR A 25 -0.14 -16.14 8.50
CA TYR A 25 1.23 -16.39 8.95
C TYR A 25 2.05 -15.09 9.14
N LEU A 26 1.65 -13.99 8.49
CA LEU A 26 2.30 -12.67 8.66
C LEU A 26 2.12 -12.09 10.06
N LEU A 27 1.13 -12.55 10.82
CA LEU A 27 0.93 -12.20 12.23
C LEU A 27 1.66 -13.16 13.18
N GLY A 28 2.25 -14.22 12.63
CA GLY A 28 3.07 -15.17 13.37
C GLY A 28 4.48 -14.66 13.60
N ARG A 29 5.22 -15.38 14.45
CA ARG A 29 6.65 -15.13 14.65
C ARG A 29 7.42 -15.52 13.40
N ILE A 30 8.26 -14.62 12.92
CA ILE A 30 9.15 -14.82 11.77
C ILE A 30 10.53 -15.25 12.28
N GLU A 31 11.13 -16.22 11.59
CA GLU A 31 12.50 -16.67 11.79
C GLU A 31 13.42 -15.77 10.96
N PHE A 32 14.16 -14.87 11.62
CA PHE A 32 15.01 -13.86 10.96
C PHE A 32 16.41 -14.38 10.61
N ASP A 33 16.71 -15.63 10.94
CA ASP A 33 17.94 -16.36 10.64
C ASP A 33 17.78 -17.31 9.45
N ASP A 34 16.57 -17.45 8.91
CA ASP A 34 16.28 -18.24 7.71
C ASP A 34 15.94 -17.32 6.52
N PRO A 35 16.83 -17.21 5.50
CA PRO A 35 16.61 -16.31 4.37
C PRO A 35 15.37 -16.71 3.53
N GLU A 36 14.99 -17.98 3.50
CA GLU A 36 13.79 -18.42 2.78
C GLU A 36 12.51 -17.99 3.50
N LYS A 37 12.51 -17.99 4.85
CA LYS A 37 11.38 -17.46 5.65
C LYS A 37 11.22 -15.96 5.45
N LEU A 38 12.32 -15.23 5.37
CA LEU A 38 12.31 -13.80 5.09
C LEU A 38 11.78 -13.48 3.69
N LYS A 39 12.20 -14.23 2.65
CA LYS A 39 11.65 -14.13 1.30
C LYS A 39 10.14 -14.39 1.27
N LEU A 40 9.69 -15.46 1.94
CA LEU A 40 8.25 -15.75 2.09
C LEU A 40 7.49 -14.60 2.76
N CYS A 41 8.06 -13.97 3.79
CA CYS A 41 7.47 -12.80 4.42
C CYS A 41 7.35 -11.62 3.44
N ILE A 42 8.38 -11.34 2.64
CA ILE A 42 8.35 -10.28 1.61
C ILE A 42 7.23 -10.55 0.60
N ASP A 43 7.11 -11.77 0.12
CA ASP A 43 6.07 -12.16 -0.84
C ASP A 43 4.67 -12.03 -0.22
N GLY A 44 4.50 -12.47 1.03
CA GLY A 44 3.26 -12.31 1.78
C GLY A 44 2.82 -10.87 1.94
N LEU A 45 3.73 -9.99 2.37
CA LEU A 45 3.48 -8.56 2.49
C LEU A 45 3.09 -7.93 1.15
N THR A 46 3.75 -8.36 0.07
CA THR A 46 3.46 -7.90 -1.29
C THR A 46 2.06 -8.31 -1.73
N LEU A 47 1.67 -9.57 -1.51
CA LEU A 47 0.33 -10.06 -1.81
C LEU A 47 -0.74 -9.36 -0.97
N ALA A 48 -0.50 -9.16 0.32
CA ALA A 48 -1.41 -8.44 1.21
C ALA A 48 -1.60 -6.98 0.75
N PHE A 49 -0.51 -6.31 0.36
CA PHE A 49 -0.54 -4.95 -0.17
C PHE A 49 -1.37 -4.85 -1.45
N ILE A 50 -1.08 -5.68 -2.46
CA ILE A 50 -1.83 -5.71 -3.72
C ILE A 50 -3.32 -5.99 -3.46
N SER A 51 -3.63 -6.95 -2.59
CA SER A 51 -5.01 -7.29 -2.21
C SER A 51 -5.73 -6.10 -1.57
N TYR A 52 -5.05 -5.37 -0.68
CA TYR A 52 -5.59 -4.16 -0.07
C TYR A 52 -5.90 -3.10 -1.13
N CYS A 53 -4.98 -2.85 -2.07
CA CYS A 53 -5.19 -1.90 -3.16
C CYS A 53 -6.47 -2.22 -3.93
N TYR A 54 -6.62 -3.48 -4.34
CA TYR A 54 -7.75 -3.91 -5.15
C TYR A 54 -9.09 -3.79 -4.41
N HIS A 55 -9.12 -4.17 -3.13
CA HIS A 55 -10.36 -4.20 -2.36
C HIS A 55 -10.75 -2.87 -1.73
N LYS A 56 -9.80 -1.97 -1.50
CA LYS A 56 -10.04 -0.69 -0.81
C LYS A 56 -10.05 0.51 -1.72
N HIS A 57 -9.66 0.37 -2.99
CA HIS A 57 -9.78 1.44 -3.96
C HIS A 57 -11.23 1.94 -4.02
N PRO A 58 -11.46 3.26 -3.85
CA PRO A 58 -12.80 3.82 -3.99
C PRO A 58 -13.30 3.54 -5.42
N ARG A 59 -14.52 3.01 -5.52
CA ARG A 59 -15.19 2.83 -6.81
C ARG A 59 -16.00 4.09 -7.08
N GLY A 60 -15.89 4.64 -8.28
CA GLY A 60 -16.55 5.89 -8.64
C GLY A 60 -16.09 6.39 -9.99
N GLU A 61 -16.45 7.63 -10.32
CA GLU A 61 -15.90 8.34 -11.47
C GLU A 61 -14.42 8.62 -11.22
N ASN A 62 -13.59 8.45 -12.26
CA ASN A 62 -12.19 8.80 -12.19
C ASN A 62 -12.06 10.32 -12.33
N VAL A 63 -11.48 10.99 -11.32
CA VAL A 63 -11.26 12.45 -11.33
C VAL A 63 -10.57 12.92 -12.60
N TYR A 64 -9.53 12.21 -13.05
CA TYR A 64 -8.75 12.61 -14.21
C TYR A 64 -9.59 12.56 -15.49
N GLU A 65 -10.40 11.52 -15.66
CA GLU A 65 -11.29 11.41 -16.83
C GLU A 65 -12.33 12.52 -16.86
N VAL A 66 -12.91 12.88 -15.70
CA VAL A 66 -13.87 14.00 -15.60
C VAL A 66 -13.20 15.34 -15.87
N MET A 67 -11.97 15.54 -15.38
CA MET A 67 -11.19 16.74 -15.67
C MET A 67 -10.81 16.85 -17.15
N GLU A 68 -10.44 15.75 -17.81
CA GLU A 68 -10.19 15.73 -19.27
C GLU A 68 -11.46 16.05 -20.08
N GLU A 69 -12.65 15.67 -19.58
CA GLU A 69 -13.92 16.08 -20.17
C GLU A 69 -14.21 17.58 -19.96
N LEU A 70 -13.94 18.10 -18.77
CA LEU A 70 -14.13 19.51 -18.42
C LEU A 70 -13.35 20.45 -19.34
N GLU A 71 -12.10 20.10 -19.68
CA GLU A 71 -11.23 20.89 -20.58
C GLU A 71 -11.83 21.13 -21.98
N LYS A 72 -12.87 20.38 -22.38
CA LYS A 72 -13.53 20.50 -23.69
C LYS A 72 -14.62 21.58 -23.73
N TYR A 73 -14.99 22.16 -22.59
CA TYR A 73 -16.10 23.10 -22.47
C TYR A 73 -15.61 24.50 -22.04
N PRO A 74 -16.27 25.58 -22.49
CA PRO A 74 -16.03 26.91 -21.94
C PRO A 74 -16.38 26.95 -20.44
N GLU A 75 -15.53 27.59 -19.64
CA GLU A 75 -15.65 27.66 -18.16
C GLU A 75 -17.04 28.13 -17.68
N ASP A 76 -17.66 29.06 -18.38
CA ASP A 76 -18.98 29.61 -17.99
C ASP A 76 -20.19 28.74 -18.42
N SER A 77 -19.95 27.64 -19.13
CA SER A 77 -21.04 26.79 -19.61
C SER A 77 -21.69 26.00 -18.47
N THR A 78 -22.99 25.74 -18.60
CA THR A 78 -23.72 24.89 -17.64
C THR A 78 -23.10 23.50 -17.52
N GLU A 79 -22.54 22.98 -18.61
CA GLU A 79 -21.90 21.66 -18.63
C GLU A 79 -20.56 21.66 -17.90
N ALA A 80 -19.75 22.71 -18.05
CA ALA A 80 -18.50 22.88 -17.29
C ALA A 80 -18.77 22.87 -15.78
N LYS A 81 -19.75 23.64 -15.30
CA LYS A 81 -20.12 23.67 -13.87
C LYS A 81 -20.56 22.30 -13.34
N ARG A 82 -21.30 21.54 -14.15
CA ARG A 82 -21.72 20.18 -13.79
C ARG A 82 -20.54 19.21 -13.71
N LEU A 83 -19.57 19.34 -14.62
CA LEU A 83 -18.36 18.53 -14.64
C LEU A 83 -17.44 18.88 -13.47
N GLU A 84 -17.33 20.16 -13.09
CA GLU A 84 -16.62 20.59 -11.89
C GLU A 84 -17.19 19.95 -10.62
N GLU A 85 -18.51 20.02 -10.41
CA GLU A 85 -19.17 19.40 -9.25
C GLU A 85 -18.92 17.87 -9.17
N ARG A 86 -18.90 17.19 -10.32
CA ARG A 86 -18.57 15.76 -10.41
C ARG A 86 -17.11 15.49 -10.07
N ALA A 87 -16.18 16.28 -10.61
CA ALA A 87 -14.75 16.17 -10.33
C ALA A 87 -14.47 16.41 -8.84
N GLU A 88 -15.08 17.42 -8.22
CA GLU A 88 -14.97 17.67 -6.78
C GLU A 88 -15.51 16.50 -5.95
N THR A 89 -16.66 15.95 -6.33
CA THR A 89 -17.26 14.79 -5.66
C THR A 89 -16.36 13.56 -5.76
N ALA A 90 -15.82 13.27 -6.94
CA ALA A 90 -14.89 12.18 -7.16
C ALA A 90 -13.59 12.38 -6.35
N ALA A 91 -13.03 13.59 -6.36
CA ALA A 91 -11.81 13.92 -5.62
C ALA A 91 -12.00 13.79 -4.10
N ALA A 92 -13.15 14.19 -3.58
CA ALA A 92 -13.49 14.04 -2.16
C ALA A 92 -13.48 12.57 -1.70
N LEU A 93 -13.75 11.62 -2.60
CA LEU A 93 -13.69 10.18 -2.33
C LEU A 93 -12.27 9.61 -2.50
N GLU A 94 -11.53 10.07 -3.51
CA GLU A 94 -10.21 9.55 -3.85
C GLU A 94 -9.09 10.07 -2.94
N ILE A 95 -9.10 11.36 -2.58
CA ILE A 95 -8.03 12.00 -1.80
C ILE A 95 -7.80 11.27 -0.46
N PRO A 96 -8.82 10.96 0.37
CA PRO A 96 -8.59 10.25 1.63
C PRO A 96 -7.99 8.86 1.43
N PHE A 97 -8.37 8.17 0.35
CA PHE A 97 -7.80 6.88 0.01
C PHE A 97 -6.32 7.01 -0.36
N ILE A 98 -5.96 7.96 -1.24
CA ILE A 98 -4.57 8.20 -1.67
C ILE A 98 -3.68 8.55 -0.47
N VAL A 99 -4.15 9.43 0.42
CA VAL A 99 -3.39 9.80 1.63
C VAL A 99 -3.15 8.58 2.52
N LYS A 100 -4.18 7.76 2.77
CA LYS A 100 -4.04 6.53 3.56
C LYS A 100 -3.14 5.51 2.87
N PHE A 101 -3.27 5.38 1.56
CA PHE A 101 -2.51 4.46 0.72
C PHE A 101 -1.02 4.79 0.72
N ASN A 102 -0.66 6.06 0.57
CA ASN A 102 0.74 6.51 0.57
C ASN A 102 1.45 6.13 1.87
N GLY A 103 0.79 6.34 3.03
CA GLY A 103 1.36 5.93 4.31
C GLY A 103 1.48 4.41 4.48
N ILE A 104 0.67 3.60 3.79
CA ILE A 104 0.81 2.13 3.78
C ILE A 104 1.95 1.72 2.84
N LEU A 105 2.05 2.36 1.67
CA LEU A 105 3.09 2.11 0.68
C LEU A 105 4.49 2.43 1.23
N GLU A 106 4.65 3.55 1.94
CA GLU A 106 5.92 3.92 2.56
C GLU A 106 6.34 2.90 3.62
N ASP A 107 5.42 2.50 4.51
CA ASP A 107 5.71 1.46 5.50
C ASP A 107 6.08 0.12 4.86
N TYR A 108 5.32 -0.30 3.84
CA TYR A 108 5.63 -1.50 3.07
C TYR A 108 7.04 -1.43 2.47
N TYR A 109 7.38 -0.31 1.82
CA TYR A 109 8.67 -0.13 1.19
C TYR A 109 9.81 -0.19 2.22
N CYS A 110 9.70 0.54 3.33
CA CYS A 110 10.72 0.53 4.39
C CYS A 110 10.92 -0.87 4.98
N ILE A 111 9.83 -1.57 5.31
CA ILE A 111 9.90 -2.93 5.87
C ILE A 111 10.54 -3.89 4.87
N ARG A 112 10.13 -3.83 3.60
CA ARG A 112 10.69 -4.67 2.53
C ARG A 112 12.19 -4.44 2.38
N LYS A 113 12.65 -3.19 2.36
CA LYS A 113 14.09 -2.87 2.25
C LYS A 113 14.88 -3.42 3.44
N GLU A 114 14.36 -3.33 4.66
CA GLU A 114 15.03 -3.92 5.83
C GLU A 114 15.08 -5.45 5.73
N LEU A 115 13.99 -6.11 5.33
CA LEU A 115 13.97 -7.57 5.11
C LEU A 115 14.97 -8.02 4.03
N GLU A 116 15.06 -7.28 2.92
CA GLU A 116 16.05 -7.53 1.86
C GLU A 116 17.49 -7.44 2.39
N LEU A 117 17.78 -6.49 3.28
CA LEU A 117 19.10 -6.39 3.92
C LEU A 117 19.40 -7.58 4.83
N PHE A 118 18.44 -8.03 5.64
CA PHE A 118 18.60 -9.24 6.44
C PHE A 118 18.87 -10.48 5.58
N VAL A 119 18.20 -10.62 4.43
CA VAL A 119 18.44 -11.73 3.50
C VAL A 119 19.87 -11.68 2.95
N MET A 120 20.32 -10.51 2.50
CA MET A 120 21.68 -10.33 1.98
C MET A 120 22.74 -10.66 3.03
N ASP A 121 22.57 -10.15 4.26
CA ASP A 121 23.52 -10.37 5.35
C ASP A 121 23.65 -11.86 5.69
N LEU A 122 22.57 -12.64 5.57
CA LEU A 122 22.59 -14.10 5.81
C LEU A 122 23.22 -14.88 4.66
N GLU A 123 22.97 -14.47 3.42
CA GLU A 123 23.53 -15.13 2.23
C GLU A 123 25.04 -14.88 2.09
N ASP A 124 25.55 -13.78 2.65
CA ASP A 124 26.99 -13.42 2.64
C ASP A 124 27.80 -14.08 3.79
N LEU A 125 27.16 -14.83 4.71
CA LEU A 125 27.88 -15.53 5.78
C LEU A 125 28.64 -16.75 5.22
N PRO A 126 29.94 -16.91 5.56
CA PRO A 126 30.68 -18.11 5.15
C PRO A 126 30.10 -19.36 5.82
N ASN A 127 29.76 -20.36 5.00
CA ASN A 127 29.28 -21.69 5.42
C ASN A 127 30.16 -22.37 6.48
#